data_AF-A0A8H3BKC7-F1
#
_entry.id   AF-A0A8H3BKC7-F1
#
_cell.length_a   1.000
_cell.length_b   1.000
_cell.length_c   1.000
_cell.angle_alpha   90.00
_cell.angle_beta   90.00
_cell.angle_gamma   90.00
#
_symmetry.space_group_name_H-M   'P 1'
#
loop_
_entity.id
_entity.type
_entity.pdbx_description
1 polymer ?
#
loop_
_entity_poly.entity_id
_entity_poly.type
_entity_poly.pdbx_seq_one_letter_code
_entity_poly.pdbx_strand_id
1 'polypeptide(L)'
;RIEKQNISLEINSHPGSRSAYWTPKDYHSHGQEHIQVLLEQDRALDEFRLEFHNKQTAILEQLYWGWRRSLEALVKTLPDNLMPVDIQTPNFYLQGRVGSENISIPDDPLFLDLRKLLRADVLFKCERNSVYYPEGFDGWSPHWSYYSSAFSDIAKALLGTLQCPNACFLEMKALGPVFLCGRCTREPCYYTWNGIIDHYAYEYQRQEIACLRNEKSSKSNKEITLVFTHDFNMIDVEKPLLHLVPAAEQNPFLLAGAIVSLSRCMLCDSIEHSYETQHTQITRHVQDVHLIENPVLGEHYSNPVKYRRRV
;
A
#
# COMPACT_ATOMS: atom_id res chain seq x y z
N ARG A 1 -9.98 17.97 14.01
CA ARG A 1 -10.09 19.27 13.31
C ARG A 1 -8.78 19.46 12.56
N ILE A 2 -8.77 19.14 11.27
CA ILE A 2 -7.55 19.19 10.45
C ILE A 2 -7.31 20.67 10.13
N GLU A 3 -6.24 21.25 10.68
CA GLU A 3 -5.76 22.57 10.26
C GLU A 3 -5.40 22.50 8.77
N LYS A 4 -5.51 23.62 8.03
CA LYS A 4 -5.21 23.72 6.60
C LYS A 4 -3.88 23.01 6.26
N GLN A 5 -3.96 21.75 5.82
CA GLN A 5 -2.80 21.04 5.33
C GLN A 5 -2.65 21.44 3.87
N ASN A 6 -1.66 22.28 3.60
CA ASN A 6 -1.18 22.47 2.24
C ASN A 6 -0.55 21.13 1.81
N ILE A 7 -1.23 20.42 0.91
CA ILE A 7 -0.64 19.27 0.24
C ILE A 7 0.36 19.84 -0.77
N SER A 8 1.62 19.95 -0.36
CA SER A 8 2.71 20.28 -1.28
C SER A 8 3.16 19.00 -1.97
N LEU A 9 2.93 18.92 -3.28
CA LEU A 9 3.45 17.84 -4.11
C LEU A 9 4.80 18.31 -4.65
N GLU A 10 5.88 17.80 -4.07
CA GLU A 10 7.22 18.07 -4.55
C GLU A 10 7.46 17.18 -5.77
N ILE A 11 7.40 17.76 -6.97
CA ILE A 11 7.73 17.04 -8.20
C ILE A 11 9.25 16.98 -8.27
N ASN A 12 9.80 15.91 -7.70
CA ASN A 12 11.23 15.67 -7.72
C ASN A 12 11.65 15.29 -9.15
N SER A 13 12.38 16.19 -9.82
CA SER A 13 13.01 15.93 -11.11
C SER A 13 14.20 14.95 -11.02
N HIS A 14 14.54 14.49 -9.81
CA HIS A 14 15.59 13.49 -9.60
C HIS A 14 14.97 12.10 -9.38
N PRO A 15 15.11 11.16 -10.33
CA PRO A 15 14.87 9.76 -10.06
C PRO A 15 15.91 9.30 -9.04
N GLY A 16 15.52 9.26 -7.77
CA GLY A 16 16.33 8.67 -6.71
C GLY A 16 16.57 7.20 -7.01
N SER A 17 17.75 6.89 -7.55
CA SER A 17 18.52 5.66 -7.33
C SER A 17 17.79 4.30 -7.48
N ARG A 18 18.16 3.58 -8.55
CA ARG A 18 18.05 2.11 -8.77
C ARG A 18 16.79 1.53 -9.42
N SER A 19 16.36 2.05 -10.56
CA SER A 19 15.72 1.20 -11.58
C SER A 19 16.58 1.18 -12.85
N ALA A 20 17.09 0.00 -13.21
CA ALA A 20 18.13 -0.20 -14.21
C ALA A 20 17.60 -0.41 -15.64
N TYR A 21 16.34 -0.07 -15.92
CA TYR A 21 15.71 -0.38 -17.21
C TYR A 21 14.78 0.75 -17.68
N TRP A 22 15.30 1.96 -17.83
CA TRP A 22 14.59 3.02 -18.55
C TRP A 22 14.97 2.92 -20.03
N THR A 23 14.03 2.59 -20.91
CA THR A 23 14.29 2.69 -22.35
C THR A 23 13.88 4.07 -22.85
N PRO A 24 14.57 4.65 -23.86
CA PRO A 24 14.18 5.93 -24.45
C PRO A 24 12.72 5.99 -24.96
N LYS A 25 12.07 4.83 -25.20
CA LYS A 25 10.67 4.76 -25.63
C LYS A 25 9.67 5.06 -24.51
N ASP A 26 10.07 4.93 -23.25
CA ASP A 26 9.21 5.20 -22.09
C ASP A 26 9.09 6.71 -21.79
N TYR A 27 9.91 7.55 -22.46
CA TYR A 27 9.93 9.02 -22.35
C TYR A 27 8.86 9.72 -23.20
N HIS A 28 8.05 9.00 -23.99
CA HIS A 28 6.97 9.62 -24.77
C HIS A 28 5.72 9.96 -23.94
N SER A 29 5.88 10.22 -22.64
CA SER A 29 4.81 10.73 -21.80
C SER A 29 4.65 12.25 -22.02
N HIS A 30 3.39 12.68 -21.99
CA HIS A 30 2.94 14.01 -22.39
C HIS A 30 3.82 15.14 -21.80
N GLY A 31 4.41 15.96 -22.67
CA GLY A 31 5.12 17.19 -22.30
C GLY A 31 6.65 17.15 -22.43
N GLN A 32 7.24 15.98 -22.71
CA GLN A 32 8.70 15.86 -22.89
C GLN A 32 9.21 16.19 -24.30
N GLU A 33 8.31 16.35 -25.27
CA GLU A 33 8.66 16.67 -26.68
C GLU A 33 9.53 17.93 -26.79
N HIS A 34 9.31 18.94 -25.93
CA HIS A 34 10.07 20.19 -25.99
C HIS A 34 11.47 20.05 -25.38
N ILE A 35 11.60 19.24 -24.33
CA ILE A 35 12.91 18.89 -23.77
C ILE A 35 13.68 18.04 -24.79
N GLN A 36 13.01 17.09 -25.43
CA GLN A 36 13.60 16.24 -26.45
C GLN A 36 14.11 17.07 -27.65
N VAL A 37 13.30 18.01 -28.14
CA VAL A 37 13.74 18.95 -29.20
C VAL A 37 14.95 19.78 -28.76
N LEU A 38 15.02 20.21 -27.49
CA LEU A 38 16.19 20.93 -26.96
C LEU A 38 17.43 20.04 -26.83
N LEU A 39 17.26 18.76 -26.48
CA LEU A 39 18.35 17.79 -26.31
C LEU A 39 18.88 17.25 -27.65
N GLU A 40 18.03 17.15 -28.67
CA GLU A 40 18.39 16.64 -30.00
C GLU A 40 19.13 17.66 -30.87
N GLN A 41 19.10 18.93 -30.47
CA GLN A 41 19.82 19.99 -31.17
C GLN A 41 21.27 20.05 -30.71
N ASP A 42 22.21 19.78 -31.61
CA ASP A 42 23.65 19.91 -31.36
C ASP A 42 24.03 21.40 -31.23
N ARG A 43 24.09 21.89 -29.98
CA ARG A 43 24.37 23.28 -29.64
C ARG A 43 25.46 23.37 -28.56
N ALA A 44 26.16 24.49 -28.52
CA ALA A 44 27.10 24.76 -27.45
C ALA A 44 26.37 24.80 -26.09
N LEU A 45 27.03 24.33 -25.02
CA LEU A 45 26.43 24.20 -23.69
C LEU A 45 25.84 25.52 -23.15
N ASP A 46 26.51 26.65 -23.40
CA ASP A 46 26.04 27.95 -22.93
C ASP A 46 24.78 28.42 -23.67
N GLU A 47 24.69 28.15 -24.98
CA GLU A 47 23.48 28.42 -25.76
C GLU A 47 22.31 27.55 -25.31
N PHE A 48 22.57 26.26 -25.06
CA PHE A 48 21.58 25.35 -24.50
C PHE A 48 21.06 25.84 -23.15
N ARG A 49 21.95 26.25 -22.23
CA ARG A 49 21.55 26.75 -20.91
C ARG A 49 20.69 28.00 -20.99
N LEU A 50 21.08 28.95 -21.85
CA LEU A 50 20.32 30.18 -22.06
C LEU A 50 18.93 29.88 -22.64
N GLU A 51 18.85 29.02 -23.66
CA GLU A 51 17.58 28.65 -24.27
C GLU A 51 16.68 27.86 -23.31
N PHE A 52 17.25 26.91 -22.56
CA PHE A 52 16.53 26.15 -21.55
C PHE A 52 15.96 27.08 -20.47
N HIS A 53 16.75 28.04 -19.97
CA HIS A 53 16.28 29.02 -19.01
C HIS A 53 15.14 29.88 -19.57
N ASN A 54 15.29 30.36 -20.80
CA ASN A 54 14.26 31.18 -21.46
C ASN A 54 12.96 30.40 -21.73
N LYS A 55 13.03 29.07 -21.88
CA LYS A 55 11.87 28.19 -22.11
C LYS A 55 11.38 27.49 -20.86
N GLN A 56 12.02 27.71 -19.71
CA GLN A 56 11.79 26.94 -18.49
C GLN A 56 10.32 26.96 -18.07
N THR A 57 9.69 28.14 -18.00
CA THR A 57 8.28 28.26 -17.63
C THR A 57 7.35 27.46 -18.56
N ALA A 58 7.53 27.58 -19.88
CA ALA A 58 6.70 26.87 -20.85
C ALA A 58 6.88 25.34 -20.76
N ILE A 59 8.12 24.87 -20.57
CA ILE A 59 8.42 23.45 -20.34
C ILE A 59 7.68 22.95 -19.09
N LEU A 60 7.75 23.71 -17.99
CA LEU A 60 7.15 23.34 -16.73
C LEU A 60 5.62 23.32 -16.79
N GLU A 61 5.00 24.30 -17.44
CA GLU A 61 3.56 24.31 -17.70
C GLU A 61 3.14 23.09 -18.53
N GLN A 62 3.86 22.78 -19.60
CA GLN A 62 3.54 21.63 -20.47
C GLN A 62 3.66 20.30 -19.72
N LEU A 63 4.73 20.15 -18.94
CA LEU A 63 4.95 19.00 -18.06
C LEU A 63 3.82 18.86 -17.03
N TYR A 64 3.42 19.95 -16.39
CA TYR A 64 2.27 19.97 -15.48
C TYR A 64 0.98 19.50 -16.16
N TRP A 65 0.66 20.04 -17.34
CA TRP A 65 -0.53 19.65 -18.10
C TRP A 65 -0.46 18.20 -18.60
N GLY A 66 0.73 17.69 -18.90
CA GLY A 66 0.94 16.29 -19.24
C GLY A 66 0.67 15.35 -18.06
N TRP A 67 1.26 15.66 -16.91
CA TRP A 67 1.02 14.94 -15.66
C TRP A 67 -0.46 14.99 -15.26
N ARG A 68 -1.11 16.17 -15.35
CA ARG A 68 -2.53 16.34 -15.02
C ARG A 68 -3.42 15.48 -15.91
N ARG A 69 -3.24 15.52 -17.24
CA ARG A 69 -4.00 14.66 -18.17
C ARG A 69 -3.85 13.19 -17.83
N SER A 70 -2.68 12.79 -17.33
CA SER A 70 -2.44 11.41 -16.94
C SER A 70 -3.19 11.04 -15.64
N LEU A 71 -3.31 11.95 -14.67
CA LEU A 71 -4.20 11.74 -13.52
C LEU A 71 -5.67 11.68 -13.93
N GLU A 72 -6.10 12.57 -14.84
CA GLU A 72 -7.46 12.54 -15.39
C GLU A 72 -7.74 11.23 -16.13
N ALA A 73 -6.74 10.65 -16.79
CA ALA A 73 -6.85 9.33 -17.39
C ALA A 73 -7.00 8.22 -16.34
N LEU A 74 -6.27 8.30 -15.22
CA LEU A 74 -6.43 7.34 -14.10
C LEU A 74 -7.81 7.41 -13.47
N VAL A 75 -8.36 8.61 -13.29
CA VAL A 75 -9.74 8.80 -12.80
C VAL A 75 -10.75 8.03 -13.66
N LYS A 76 -10.55 7.98 -14.99
CA LYS A 76 -11.43 7.24 -15.91
C LYS A 76 -11.31 5.71 -15.77
N THR A 77 -10.30 5.21 -15.08
CA THR A 77 -10.16 3.78 -14.76
C THR A 77 -10.89 3.38 -13.47
N LEU A 78 -11.35 4.36 -12.69
CA LEU A 78 -12.06 4.12 -11.43
C LEU A 78 -13.51 3.70 -11.70
N PRO A 79 -14.16 2.97 -10.77
CA PRO A 79 -15.58 2.65 -10.87
C PRO A 79 -16.46 3.92 -10.96
N ASP A 80 -17.47 3.90 -11.83
CA ASP A 80 -18.35 5.05 -12.08
C ASP A 80 -19.13 5.49 -10.82
N ASN A 81 -19.46 4.55 -9.95
CA ASN A 81 -20.20 4.78 -8.71
C ASN A 81 -19.33 5.28 -7.55
N LEU A 82 -18.02 5.46 -7.77
CA LEU A 82 -17.10 5.93 -6.75
C LEU A 82 -17.36 7.42 -6.46
N MET A 83 -17.81 7.72 -5.25
CA MET A 83 -17.99 9.12 -4.80
C MET A 83 -16.63 9.75 -4.47
N PRO A 84 -16.40 11.04 -4.73
CA PRO A 84 -15.18 11.72 -4.28
C PRO A 84 -15.10 11.78 -2.74
N VAL A 85 -13.91 12.01 -2.20
CA VAL A 85 -13.76 12.29 -0.76
C VAL A 85 -14.56 13.55 -0.40
N ASP A 86 -15.38 13.45 0.66
CA ASP A 86 -16.08 14.61 1.23
C ASP A 86 -15.13 15.37 2.15
N ILE A 87 -14.46 16.39 1.60
CA ILE A 87 -13.57 17.24 2.38
C ILE A 87 -14.24 18.58 2.63
N GLN A 88 -14.43 18.89 3.92
CA GLN A 88 -15.11 20.11 4.38
C GLN A 88 -14.42 21.40 3.90
N THR A 89 -13.15 21.34 3.52
CA THR A 89 -12.43 22.47 2.89
C THR A 89 -12.57 22.38 1.37
N PRO A 90 -13.36 23.28 0.74
CA PRO A 90 -13.63 23.20 -0.69
C PRO A 90 -12.40 23.49 -1.57
N ASN A 91 -11.32 24.02 -0.99
CA ASN A 91 -10.20 24.59 -1.73
C ASN A 91 -8.91 23.79 -1.50
N PHE A 92 -8.81 22.60 -2.10
CA PHE A 92 -7.52 21.96 -2.30
C PHE A 92 -6.93 22.47 -3.61
N TYR A 93 -5.78 23.12 -3.50
CA TYR A 93 -4.99 23.55 -4.63
C TYR A 93 -3.86 22.57 -4.81
N LEU A 94 -3.64 22.18 -6.06
CA LEU A 94 -2.45 21.47 -6.41
C LEU A 94 -1.32 22.49 -6.56
N GLN A 95 -0.33 22.42 -5.67
CA GLN A 95 0.86 23.26 -5.79
C GLN A 95 1.99 22.44 -6.42
N GLY A 96 2.36 22.80 -7.64
CA GLY A 96 3.58 22.28 -8.27
C GLY A 96 4.81 23.02 -7.77
N ARG A 97 5.82 22.27 -7.33
CA ARG A 97 7.16 22.82 -7.04
C ARG A 97 8.18 22.27 -8.02
N VAL A 98 9.12 23.12 -8.41
CA VAL A 98 10.31 22.72 -9.17
C VAL A 98 11.53 23.25 -8.45
N GLY A 99 12.30 22.35 -7.85
CA GLY A 99 13.36 22.72 -6.92
C GLY A 99 12.79 23.47 -5.71
N SER A 100 13.43 24.58 -5.33
CA SER A 100 12.98 25.43 -4.21
C SER A 100 11.92 26.46 -4.58
N GLU A 101 11.57 26.60 -5.86
CA GLU A 101 10.65 27.62 -6.33
C GLU A 101 9.22 27.08 -6.43
N ASN A 102 8.28 27.83 -5.84
CA ASN A 102 6.86 27.59 -6.07
C ASN A 102 6.53 28.13 -7.45
N ILE A 103 6.10 27.26 -8.36
CA ILE A 103 5.52 27.73 -9.60
C ILE A 103 4.12 28.23 -9.25
N SER A 104 3.86 29.50 -9.54
CA SER A 104 2.51 30.04 -9.57
C SER A 104 1.77 29.42 -10.76
N ILE A 105 1.35 28.17 -10.57
CA ILE A 105 0.32 27.55 -11.41
C ILE A 105 -0.96 28.33 -11.11
N PRO A 106 -1.77 28.71 -12.13
CA PRO A 106 -3.05 29.36 -11.90
C PRO A 106 -3.84 28.62 -10.83
N ASP A 107 -4.60 29.34 -9.99
CA ASP A 107 -5.49 28.75 -8.97
C ASP A 107 -6.43 27.73 -9.63
N ASP A 108 -5.98 26.48 -9.69
CA ASP A 108 -6.64 25.39 -10.38
C ASP A 108 -7.17 24.45 -9.31
N PRO A 109 -8.42 24.66 -8.87
CA PRO A 109 -9.01 23.84 -7.85
C PRO A 109 -8.98 22.38 -8.31
N LEU A 110 -8.57 21.48 -7.43
CA LEU A 110 -8.65 20.04 -7.69
C LEU A 110 -10.08 19.69 -8.12
N PHE A 111 -10.21 19.34 -9.41
CA PHE A 111 -11.48 18.98 -10.01
C PHE A 111 -12.16 17.90 -9.18
N LEU A 112 -13.48 17.93 -9.05
CA LEU A 112 -14.22 17.03 -8.17
C LEU A 112 -13.87 15.55 -8.42
N ASP A 113 -13.67 15.17 -9.68
CA ASP A 113 -13.31 13.79 -10.00
C ASP A 113 -11.87 13.42 -9.60
N LEU A 114 -10.91 14.37 -9.59
CA LEU A 114 -9.55 14.10 -9.09
C LEU A 114 -9.56 13.79 -7.59
N ARG A 115 -10.53 14.30 -6.84
CA ARG A 115 -10.69 13.96 -5.42
C ARG A 115 -11.05 12.50 -5.19
N LYS A 116 -11.53 11.78 -6.22
CA LYS A 116 -11.71 10.32 -6.14
C LYS A 116 -10.38 9.62 -5.90
N LEU A 117 -9.28 10.14 -6.46
CA LEU A 117 -7.94 9.57 -6.26
C LEU A 117 -7.45 9.68 -4.80
N LEU A 118 -7.99 10.63 -4.02
CA LEU A 118 -7.62 10.82 -2.61
C LEU A 118 -8.32 9.84 -1.67
N ARG A 119 -9.19 8.96 -2.16
CA ARG A 119 -9.88 7.99 -1.31
C ARG A 119 -8.93 6.94 -0.75
N ALA A 120 -9.12 6.60 0.53
CA ALA A 120 -8.33 5.58 1.21
C ALA A 120 -8.54 4.15 0.66
N ASP A 121 -9.57 3.94 -0.16
CA ASP A 121 -9.87 2.68 -0.85
C ASP A 121 -9.65 2.72 -2.36
N VAL A 122 -9.00 3.77 -2.87
CA VAL A 122 -8.56 3.83 -4.27
C VAL A 122 -7.08 3.51 -4.31
N LEU A 123 -6.77 2.26 -4.62
CA LEU A 123 -5.39 1.79 -4.71
C LEU A 123 -5.01 1.46 -6.14
N PHE A 124 -3.79 1.84 -6.47
CA PHE A 124 -3.14 1.43 -7.70
C PHE A 124 -2.03 0.44 -7.39
N LYS A 125 -1.72 -0.42 -8.35
CA LYS A 125 -0.57 -1.29 -8.31
C LYS A 125 0.49 -0.77 -9.27
N CYS A 126 1.69 -0.55 -8.75
CA CYS A 126 2.87 -0.18 -9.52
C CYS A 126 3.95 -1.22 -9.25
N GLU A 127 4.33 -1.98 -10.29
CA GLU A 127 5.23 -3.13 -10.19
C GLU A 127 4.82 -4.14 -9.08
N ARG A 128 5.46 -4.04 -7.91
CA ARG A 128 5.29 -4.92 -6.76
C ARG A 128 4.59 -4.27 -5.57
N ASN A 129 4.37 -2.95 -5.60
CA ASN A 129 3.86 -2.19 -4.47
C ASN A 129 2.48 -1.61 -4.75
N SER A 130 1.68 -1.48 -3.69
CA SER A 130 0.47 -0.66 -3.70
C SER A 130 0.86 0.82 -3.57
N VAL A 131 0.21 1.69 -4.33
CA VAL A 131 0.45 3.14 -4.31
C VAL A 131 -0.88 3.90 -4.25
N TYR A 132 -0.85 5.09 -3.65
CA TYR A 132 -2.00 5.93 -3.39
C TYR A 132 -1.72 7.32 -3.86
N TYR A 133 -2.65 7.98 -4.55
CA TYR A 133 -2.44 9.39 -4.85
C TYR A 133 -2.43 10.23 -3.55
N PRO A 134 -1.48 11.17 -3.37
CA PRO A 134 -0.42 11.57 -4.32
C PRO A 134 0.90 10.78 -4.25
N GLU A 135 1.06 9.87 -3.29
CA GLU A 135 2.27 9.07 -3.07
C GLU A 135 2.52 8.01 -4.16
N GLY A 136 3.74 7.99 -4.71
CA GLY A 136 4.08 7.14 -5.85
C GLY A 136 3.61 7.71 -7.20
N PHE A 137 3.08 8.94 -7.20
CA PHE A 137 2.77 9.74 -8.39
C PHE A 137 3.67 10.98 -8.50
N ASP A 138 4.79 10.96 -7.78
CA ASP A 138 5.90 11.92 -7.85
C ASP A 138 6.70 11.79 -9.15
N GLY A 139 6.69 10.60 -9.75
CA GLY A 139 7.22 10.35 -11.08
C GLY A 139 6.31 10.87 -12.22
N TRP A 140 6.94 11.27 -13.33
CA TRP A 140 6.29 11.78 -14.55
C TRP A 140 5.39 10.77 -15.28
N SER A 141 5.29 9.54 -14.79
CA SER A 141 4.66 8.44 -15.51
C SER A 141 3.75 7.58 -14.63
N PRO A 142 2.55 8.08 -14.31
CA PRO A 142 1.43 7.28 -13.81
C PRO A 142 1.05 6.07 -14.69
N HIS A 143 1.56 5.95 -15.92
CA HIS A 143 1.15 4.91 -16.87
C HIS A 143 1.56 3.49 -16.46
N TRP A 144 2.40 3.31 -15.44
CA TRP A 144 2.70 2.00 -14.85
C TRP A 144 1.78 1.62 -13.70
N SER A 145 0.97 2.57 -13.25
CA SER A 145 -0.02 2.34 -12.21
C SER A 145 -1.36 1.98 -12.83
N TYR A 146 -1.92 0.86 -12.40
CA TYR A 146 -3.29 0.47 -12.77
C TYR A 146 -4.13 0.29 -11.52
N TYR A 147 -5.41 0.66 -11.61
CA TYR A 147 -6.35 0.47 -10.51
C TYR A 147 -6.43 -1.01 -10.14
N SER A 148 -6.27 -1.30 -8.85
CA SER A 148 -6.33 -2.68 -8.35
C SER A 148 -7.61 -2.90 -7.57
N SER A 149 -8.56 -3.63 -8.16
CA SER A 149 -9.81 -4.01 -7.49
C SER A 149 -9.54 -4.80 -6.22
N ALA A 150 -8.64 -5.79 -6.25
CA ALA A 150 -8.34 -6.63 -5.09
C ALA A 150 -7.87 -5.82 -3.87
N PHE A 151 -6.90 -4.91 -4.05
CA PHE A 151 -6.45 -4.03 -2.98
C PHE A 151 -7.53 -3.05 -2.53
N SER A 152 -8.30 -2.51 -3.48
CA SER A 152 -9.40 -1.59 -3.19
C SER A 152 -10.53 -2.25 -2.41
N ASP A 153 -10.81 -3.53 -2.66
CA ASP A 153 -11.86 -4.29 -1.97
C ASP A 153 -11.44 -4.63 -0.53
N ILE A 154 -10.16 -4.98 -0.31
CA ILE A 154 -9.58 -5.09 1.04
C ILE A 154 -9.75 -3.76 1.78
N ALA A 155 -9.32 -2.65 1.16
CA ALA A 155 -9.41 -1.33 1.77
C ALA A 155 -10.85 -0.94 2.12
N LYS A 156 -11.83 -1.19 1.23
CA LYS A 156 -13.26 -0.98 1.49
C LYS A 156 -13.75 -1.77 2.69
N ALA A 157 -13.37 -3.05 2.81
CA ALA A 157 -13.78 -3.87 3.94
C ALA A 157 -13.21 -3.34 5.27
N LEU A 158 -11.95 -2.91 5.26
CA LEU A 158 -11.30 -2.30 6.42
C LEU A 158 -11.94 -0.96 6.81
N LEU A 159 -12.19 -0.06 5.85
CA LEU A 159 -12.88 1.21 6.09
C LEU A 159 -14.32 0.99 6.58
N GLY A 160 -15.01 -0.04 6.07
CA GLY A 160 -16.32 -0.45 6.54
C GLY A 160 -16.30 -0.86 8.01
N THR A 161 -15.28 -1.60 8.44
CA THR A 161 -15.06 -1.96 9.85
C THR A 161 -14.87 -0.72 10.74
N LEU A 162 -14.19 0.30 10.23
CA LEU A 162 -14.00 1.58 10.91
C LEU A 162 -15.19 2.54 10.80
N GLN A 163 -16.25 2.16 10.09
CA GLN A 163 -17.42 3.00 9.81
C GLN A 163 -17.08 4.31 9.09
N CYS A 164 -15.99 4.33 8.31
CA CYS A 164 -15.56 5.49 7.52
C CYS A 164 -15.35 5.14 6.03
N PRO A 165 -16.38 4.64 5.33
CA PRO A 165 -16.26 4.08 3.97
C PRO A 165 -15.79 5.06 2.88
N ASN A 166 -15.77 6.37 3.17
CA ASN A 166 -15.31 7.42 2.25
C ASN A 166 -14.11 8.20 2.80
N ALA A 167 -13.35 7.62 3.74
CA ALA A 167 -12.20 8.29 4.34
C ALA A 167 -11.15 8.70 3.30
N CYS A 168 -10.48 9.83 3.55
CA CYS A 168 -9.34 10.26 2.76
C CYS A 168 -8.11 9.42 3.10
N PHE A 169 -7.32 9.06 2.09
CA PHE A 169 -6.03 8.39 2.28
C PHE A 169 -5.11 9.18 3.23
N LEU A 170 -5.06 10.50 3.08
CA LEU A 170 -4.21 11.36 3.92
C LEU A 170 -4.63 11.35 5.39
N GLU A 171 -5.93 11.24 5.67
CA GLU A 171 -6.45 11.11 7.03
C GLU A 171 -6.03 9.76 7.63
N MET A 172 -6.19 8.67 6.86
CA MET A 172 -5.78 7.34 7.29
C MET A 172 -4.27 7.23 7.51
N LYS A 173 -3.48 7.88 6.66
CA LYS A 173 -2.03 7.97 6.82
C LYS A 173 -1.63 8.76 8.06
N ALA A 174 -2.30 9.88 8.33
CA ALA A 174 -2.00 10.73 9.48
C ALA A 174 -2.21 10.04 10.83
N LEU A 175 -3.03 8.97 10.88
CA LEU A 175 -3.18 8.13 12.07
C LEU A 175 -1.88 7.35 12.42
N GLY A 176 -0.96 7.18 11.47
CA GLY A 176 0.30 6.49 11.71
C GLY A 176 0.13 4.98 11.93
N PRO A 177 1.08 4.33 12.63
CA PRO A 177 1.04 2.88 12.86
C PRO A 177 0.11 2.54 14.04
N VAL A 178 -1.20 2.69 13.86
CA VAL A 178 -2.22 2.40 14.91
C VAL A 178 -3.15 1.24 14.53
N PHE A 179 -2.99 0.69 13.33
CA PHE A 179 -3.87 -0.34 12.78
C PHE A 179 -3.38 -1.72 13.21
N LEU A 180 -4.25 -2.48 13.89
CA LEU A 180 -3.96 -3.84 14.33
C LEU A 180 -4.91 -4.82 13.64
N CYS A 181 -4.35 -5.84 12.96
CA CYS A 181 -5.16 -6.91 12.38
C CYS A 181 -5.87 -7.71 13.49
N GLY A 182 -7.20 -7.73 13.48
CA GLY A 182 -7.98 -8.51 14.44
C GLY A 182 -8.10 -10.01 14.11
N ARG A 183 -7.61 -10.41 12.92
CA ARG A 183 -7.63 -11.81 12.42
C ARG A 183 -6.32 -12.56 12.68
N CYS A 184 -5.24 -11.85 12.98
CA CYS A 184 -3.95 -12.45 13.27
C CYS A 184 -3.98 -13.22 14.60
N THR A 185 -3.41 -14.43 14.60
CA THR A 185 -3.16 -15.18 15.84
C THR A 185 -1.75 -14.92 16.41
N ARG A 186 -0.92 -14.20 15.65
CA ARG A 186 0.45 -13.80 16.01
C ARG A 186 0.47 -12.67 17.03
N GLU A 187 1.68 -12.26 17.41
CA GLU A 187 1.87 -11.07 18.21
C GLU A 187 1.25 -9.84 17.56
N PRO A 188 0.70 -8.90 18.36
CA PRO A 188 0.22 -7.65 17.83
C PRO A 188 1.30 -6.94 17.01
N CYS A 189 0.99 -6.66 15.76
CA CYS A 189 1.79 -5.83 14.87
C CYS A 189 0.97 -4.59 14.55
N TYR A 190 1.58 -3.42 14.76
CA TYR A 190 0.95 -2.14 14.47
C TYR A 190 1.37 -1.69 13.08
N TYR A 191 0.41 -1.66 12.18
CA TYR A 191 0.60 -1.31 10.78
C TYR A 191 0.22 0.14 10.55
N THR A 192 0.82 0.76 9.54
CA THR A 192 0.26 1.94 8.86
C THR A 192 -0.94 1.53 8.01
N TRP A 193 -1.66 2.49 7.44
CA TRP A 193 -2.79 2.19 6.55
C TRP A 193 -2.39 1.30 5.35
N ASN A 194 -1.31 1.65 4.65
CA ASN A 194 -0.78 0.82 3.57
C ASN A 194 -0.35 -0.56 4.10
N GLY A 195 0.33 -0.58 5.23
CA GLY A 195 0.86 -1.82 5.81
C GLY A 195 -0.23 -2.82 6.17
N ILE A 196 -1.40 -2.37 6.67
CA ILE A 196 -2.48 -3.30 7.00
C ILE A 196 -3.15 -3.85 5.74
N ILE A 197 -3.26 -3.06 4.68
CA ILE A 197 -3.81 -3.52 3.40
C ILE A 197 -2.86 -4.54 2.74
N ASP A 198 -1.56 -4.22 2.70
CA ASP A 198 -0.53 -5.13 2.19
C ASP A 198 -0.48 -6.44 3.00
N HIS A 199 -0.68 -6.36 4.32
CA HIS A 199 -0.80 -7.53 5.19
C HIS A 199 -1.94 -8.47 4.76
N TYR A 200 -3.15 -7.93 4.51
CA TYR A 200 -4.28 -8.74 4.04
C TYR A 200 -4.03 -9.34 2.64
N ALA A 201 -3.45 -8.57 1.72
CA ALA A 201 -3.09 -9.06 0.39
C ALA A 201 -2.05 -10.19 0.47
N TYR A 202 -1.08 -10.07 1.36
CA TYR A 202 -0.06 -11.08 1.62
C TYR A 202 -0.66 -12.36 2.22
N GLU A 203 -1.52 -12.24 3.22
CA GLU A 203 -2.18 -13.41 3.84
C GLU A 203 -3.10 -14.13 2.84
N TYR A 204 -3.78 -13.40 1.94
CA TYR A 204 -4.53 -14.00 0.84
C TYR A 204 -3.64 -14.83 -0.09
N GLN A 205 -2.52 -14.26 -0.55
CA GLN A 205 -1.56 -14.99 -1.39
C GLN A 205 -0.99 -16.23 -0.68
N ARG A 206 -0.67 -16.11 0.61
CA ARG A 206 -0.20 -17.24 1.43
C ARG A 206 -1.23 -18.35 1.53
N GLN A 207 -2.51 -17.99 1.69
CA GLN A 207 -3.60 -18.95 1.73
C GLN A 207 -3.74 -19.69 0.40
N GLU A 208 -3.71 -18.99 -0.74
CA GLU A 208 -3.79 -19.65 -2.06
C GLU A 208 -2.67 -20.68 -2.24
N ILE A 209 -1.44 -20.32 -1.86
CA ILE A 209 -0.29 -21.25 -1.90
C ILE A 209 -0.52 -22.44 -0.96
N ALA A 210 -1.04 -22.22 0.25
CA ALA A 210 -1.34 -23.28 1.20
C ALA A 210 -2.41 -24.24 0.67
N CYS A 211 -3.51 -23.73 0.11
CA CYS A 211 -4.57 -24.54 -0.51
C CYS A 211 -4.02 -25.41 -1.64
N LEU A 212 -3.25 -24.83 -2.58
CA LEU A 212 -2.64 -25.57 -3.68
C LEU A 212 -1.70 -26.69 -3.21
N ARG A 213 -0.98 -26.48 -2.11
CA ARG A 213 -0.11 -27.50 -1.53
C ARG A 213 -0.92 -28.58 -0.81
N ASN A 214 -1.97 -28.20 -0.09
CA ASN A 214 -2.87 -29.13 0.58
C ASN A 214 -3.58 -30.06 -0.41
N GLU A 215 -4.08 -29.54 -1.53
CA GLU A 215 -4.67 -30.33 -2.61
C GLU A 215 -3.67 -31.36 -3.19
N LYS A 216 -2.40 -30.97 -3.34
CA LYS A 216 -1.33 -31.88 -3.79
C LYS A 216 -1.06 -32.97 -2.75
N SER A 217 -1.00 -32.61 -1.47
CA SER A 217 -0.78 -33.54 -0.35
C SER A 217 -1.96 -34.50 -0.13
N SER A 218 -3.18 -34.10 -0.47
CA SER A 218 -4.39 -34.92 -0.36
C SER A 218 -4.29 -36.20 -1.20
N LYS A 219 -3.57 -36.17 -2.33
CA LYS A 219 -3.26 -37.36 -3.15
C LYS A 219 -2.42 -38.42 -2.42
N SER A 220 -1.82 -38.05 -1.28
CA SER A 220 -1.04 -38.93 -0.42
C SER A 220 -1.73 -39.28 0.90
N ASN A 221 -3.06 -39.07 1.01
CA ASN A 221 -3.86 -39.26 2.23
C ASN A 221 -3.42 -38.37 3.41
N LYS A 222 -2.96 -37.14 3.13
CA LYS A 222 -2.55 -36.15 4.13
C LYS A 222 -3.34 -34.85 4.01
N GLU A 223 -4.64 -34.94 3.73
CA GLU A 223 -5.51 -33.76 3.68
C GLU A 223 -5.65 -33.18 5.09
N ILE A 224 -5.39 -31.88 5.22
CA ILE A 224 -5.63 -31.13 6.44
C ILE A 224 -6.71 -30.08 6.20
N THR A 225 -7.46 -29.73 7.23
CA THR A 225 -8.37 -28.59 7.16
C THR A 225 -7.57 -27.29 7.15
N LEU A 226 -7.91 -26.36 6.26
CA LEU A 226 -7.35 -25.02 6.20
C LEU A 226 -8.48 -23.98 6.12
N VAL A 227 -8.64 -23.20 7.19
CA VAL A 227 -9.58 -22.07 7.24
C VAL A 227 -8.83 -20.78 6.98
N PHE A 228 -9.32 -19.98 6.04
CA PHE A 228 -8.77 -18.66 5.75
C PHE A 228 -9.25 -17.63 6.78
N THR A 229 -8.50 -17.46 7.86
CA THR A 229 -8.88 -16.56 8.95
C THR A 229 -8.90 -15.07 8.57
N HIS A 230 -8.23 -14.71 7.47
CA HIS A 230 -8.15 -13.33 6.96
C HIS A 230 -9.13 -13.06 5.81
N ASP A 231 -10.14 -13.93 5.59
CA ASP A 231 -11.20 -13.64 4.64
C ASP A 231 -11.99 -12.40 5.08
N PHE A 232 -11.82 -11.30 4.35
CA PHE A 232 -12.51 -10.05 4.65
C PHE A 232 -14.00 -10.06 4.29
N ASN A 233 -14.47 -11.08 3.57
CA ASN A 233 -15.89 -11.31 3.31
C ASN A 233 -16.56 -12.11 4.43
N MET A 234 -15.77 -12.77 5.29
CA MET A 234 -16.30 -13.54 6.41
C MET A 234 -16.65 -12.61 7.57
N ILE A 235 -17.94 -12.61 7.93
CA ILE A 235 -18.43 -11.90 9.11
C ILE A 235 -18.15 -12.76 10.33
N ASP A 236 -17.32 -12.26 11.24
CA ASP A 236 -17.13 -12.87 12.56
C ASP A 236 -17.01 -11.72 13.57
N VAL A 237 -17.96 -11.73 14.52
CA VAL A 237 -18.19 -10.65 15.48
C VAL A 237 -17.12 -10.67 16.58
N GLU A 238 -16.53 -11.82 16.87
CA GLU A 238 -15.52 -11.96 17.93
C GLU A 238 -14.14 -11.52 17.46
N LYS A 239 -13.88 -11.57 16.15
CA LYS A 239 -12.61 -11.18 15.54
C LYS A 239 -12.87 -10.18 14.40
N PRO A 240 -13.01 -8.88 14.67
CA PRO A 240 -13.17 -7.92 13.58
C PRO A 240 -11.93 -7.91 12.68
N LEU A 241 -12.04 -7.32 11.49
CA LEU A 241 -10.90 -7.23 10.58
C LEU A 241 -9.78 -6.36 11.16
N LEU A 242 -10.17 -5.29 11.84
CA LEU A 242 -9.25 -4.23 12.22
C LEU A 242 -9.63 -3.65 13.58
N HIS A 243 -8.60 -3.40 14.39
CA HIS A 243 -8.69 -2.59 15.60
C HIS A 243 -7.84 -1.34 15.45
N LEU A 244 -8.32 -0.22 15.99
CA LEU A 244 -7.51 0.98 16.21
C LEU A 244 -6.98 0.95 17.63
N VAL A 245 -5.66 1.02 17.78
CA VAL A 245 -5.00 1.04 19.10
C VAL A 245 -4.37 2.42 19.31
N PRO A 246 -4.83 3.20 20.33
CA PRO A 246 -4.23 4.48 20.66
C PRO A 246 -2.72 4.36 20.90
N ALA A 247 -1.94 5.34 20.47
CA ALA A 247 -0.48 5.33 20.62
C ALA A 247 -0.01 5.09 22.07
N ALA A 248 -0.78 5.57 23.07
CA ALA A 248 -0.48 5.37 24.49
C ALA A 248 -0.68 3.92 24.98
N GLU A 249 -1.50 3.14 24.28
CA GLU A 249 -1.80 1.73 24.58
C GLU A 249 -0.98 0.76 23.72
N GLN A 250 -0.24 1.29 22.75
CA GLN A 250 0.66 0.48 21.95
C GLN A 250 1.72 -0.12 22.86
N ASN A 251 1.79 -1.45 22.84
CA ASN A 251 2.70 -2.17 23.71
C ASN A 251 4.14 -1.93 23.24
N PRO A 252 4.97 -1.18 24.00
CA PRO A 252 6.35 -0.93 23.63
C PRO A 252 7.23 -2.18 23.80
N PHE A 253 6.69 -3.27 24.39
CA PHE A 253 7.44 -4.46 24.81
C PHE A 253 7.80 -5.44 23.69
N LEU A 254 7.83 -5.03 22.42
CA LEU A 254 8.72 -5.67 21.44
C LEU A 254 10.19 -5.24 21.69
N LEU A 255 10.61 -5.20 22.96
CA LEU A 255 11.94 -4.79 23.38
C LEU A 255 12.99 -5.69 22.73
N ALA A 256 13.94 -5.04 22.05
CA ALA A 256 15.14 -5.69 21.54
C ALA A 256 15.80 -6.53 22.64
N GLY A 257 16.10 -7.79 22.33
CA GLY A 257 16.79 -8.70 23.25
C GLY A 257 15.89 -9.61 24.11
N ALA A 258 14.56 -9.48 24.02
CA ALA A 258 13.66 -10.46 24.63
C ALA A 258 13.90 -11.88 24.05
N ILE A 259 13.95 -12.87 24.94
CA ILE A 259 13.98 -14.28 24.54
C ILE A 259 12.56 -14.68 24.19
N VAL A 260 12.31 -14.98 22.92
CA VAL A 260 11.03 -15.48 22.44
C VAL A 260 11.13 -16.98 22.22
N SER A 261 10.10 -17.69 22.65
CA SER A 261 9.95 -19.13 22.44
C SER A 261 9.00 -19.36 21.27
N LEU A 262 9.52 -19.84 20.15
CA LEU A 262 8.74 -20.06 18.93
C LEU A 262 8.38 -21.54 18.76
N SER A 263 7.15 -21.81 18.38
CA SER A 263 6.66 -23.14 18.02
C SER A 263 6.17 -23.14 16.59
N ARG A 264 6.39 -24.26 15.89
CA ARG A 264 5.94 -24.48 14.51
C ARG A 264 4.65 -25.28 14.47
N CYS A 265 3.81 -25.01 13.48
CA CYS A 265 2.64 -25.84 13.21
C CYS A 265 3.04 -27.05 12.37
N MET A 266 2.94 -28.26 12.95
CA MET A 266 3.31 -29.50 12.26
C MET A 266 2.36 -29.81 11.09
N LEU A 267 1.10 -29.34 11.18
CA LEU A 267 0.09 -29.52 10.14
C LEU A 267 0.43 -28.67 8.91
N CYS A 268 0.71 -27.38 9.08
CA CYS A 268 1.16 -26.54 7.97
C CYS A 268 2.50 -27.05 7.39
N ASP A 269 3.45 -27.47 8.24
CA ASP A 269 4.72 -28.06 7.77
C ASP A 269 4.51 -29.33 6.93
N SER A 270 3.48 -30.14 7.22
CA SER A 270 3.15 -31.36 6.47
C SER A 270 2.75 -31.12 5.01
N ILE A 271 2.35 -29.90 4.68
CA ILE A 271 2.05 -29.43 3.32
C ILE A 271 3.12 -28.45 2.82
N GLU A 272 4.33 -28.49 3.37
CA GLU A 272 5.45 -27.61 3.03
C GLU A 272 5.16 -26.11 3.23
N HIS A 273 4.13 -25.77 4.01
CA HIS A 273 3.79 -24.39 4.36
C HIS A 273 4.29 -24.07 5.77
N SER A 274 5.41 -23.37 5.89
CA SER A 274 5.92 -23.05 7.23
C SER A 274 5.02 -22.02 7.92
N TYR A 275 4.56 -22.37 9.13
CA TYR A 275 3.94 -21.43 10.06
C TYR A 275 4.61 -21.55 11.43
N GLU A 276 5.11 -20.42 11.93
CA GLU A 276 5.80 -20.31 13.21
C GLU A 276 5.34 -19.04 13.93
N THR A 277 5.10 -19.15 15.23
CA THR A 277 4.69 -18.04 16.11
C THR A 277 5.10 -18.33 17.55
N GLN A 278 4.90 -17.38 18.48
CA GLN A 278 5.09 -17.65 19.90
C GLN A 278 4.32 -18.89 20.38
N HIS A 279 4.94 -19.65 21.29
CA HIS A 279 4.33 -20.85 21.84
C HIS A 279 2.93 -20.63 22.45
N THR A 280 2.69 -19.48 23.06
CA THR A 280 1.38 -19.11 23.62
C THR A 280 0.31 -18.87 22.56
N GLN A 281 0.70 -18.71 21.29
CA GLN A 281 -0.18 -18.38 20.17
C GLN A 281 -0.36 -19.53 19.18
N ILE A 282 0.56 -20.50 19.17
CA ILE A 282 0.51 -21.61 18.22
C ILE A 282 -0.74 -22.48 18.41
N THR A 283 -1.20 -22.64 19.66
CA THR A 283 -2.44 -23.38 19.98
C THR A 283 -3.66 -22.70 19.36
N ARG A 284 -3.74 -21.37 19.47
CA ARG A 284 -4.80 -20.57 18.83
C ARG A 284 -4.74 -20.68 17.31
N HIS A 285 -3.56 -20.64 16.70
CA HIS A 285 -3.42 -20.89 15.27
C HIS A 285 -3.98 -22.26 14.86
N VAL A 286 -3.62 -23.32 15.59
CA VAL A 286 -4.11 -24.68 15.30
C VAL A 286 -5.64 -24.78 15.45
N GLN A 287 -6.20 -24.13 16.47
CA GLN A 287 -7.65 -24.06 16.65
C GLN A 287 -8.34 -23.30 15.50
N ASP A 288 -7.84 -22.12 15.15
CA ASP A 288 -8.49 -21.22 14.20
C ASP A 288 -8.33 -21.65 12.74
N VAL A 289 -7.16 -22.16 12.37
CA VAL A 289 -6.81 -22.50 10.98
C VAL A 289 -7.12 -23.97 10.67
N HIS A 290 -6.92 -24.86 11.63
CA HIS A 290 -7.10 -26.31 11.42
C HIS A 290 -8.34 -26.88 12.12
N LEU A 291 -9.14 -26.05 12.83
CA LEU A 291 -10.36 -26.45 13.53
C LEU A 291 -10.16 -27.58 14.56
N ILE A 292 -8.98 -27.65 15.17
CA ILE A 292 -8.67 -28.65 16.20
C ILE A 292 -8.89 -28.02 17.58
N GLU A 293 -9.96 -28.44 18.26
CA GLU A 293 -10.37 -27.91 19.56
C GLU A 293 -9.28 -28.03 20.65
N ASN A 294 -8.59 -29.19 20.69
CA ASN A 294 -7.58 -29.51 21.70
C ASN A 294 -6.21 -29.79 21.06
N PRO A 295 -5.40 -28.76 20.75
CA PRO A 295 -4.08 -28.93 20.16
C PRO A 295 -3.11 -29.72 21.06
N VAL A 296 -2.45 -30.76 20.51
CA VAL A 296 -1.51 -31.62 21.23
C VAL A 296 -0.06 -31.28 20.85
N LEU A 297 0.78 -31.04 21.86
CA LEU A 297 2.21 -30.79 21.68
C LEU A 297 2.93 -32.04 21.14
N GLY A 298 3.76 -31.87 20.12
CA GLY A 298 4.48 -32.94 19.43
C GLY A 298 3.69 -33.59 18.28
N GLU A 299 2.37 -33.41 18.26
CA GLU A 299 1.50 -33.89 17.18
C GLU A 299 1.07 -32.73 16.26
N HIS A 300 0.44 -31.69 16.82
CA HIS A 300 -0.07 -30.56 16.03
C HIS A 300 0.91 -29.39 15.95
N TYR A 301 1.78 -29.24 16.95
CA TYR A 301 2.80 -28.19 16.97
C TYR A 301 4.08 -28.63 17.71
N SER A 302 5.20 -28.01 17.36
CA SER A 302 6.51 -28.38 17.89
C SER A 302 6.77 -27.85 19.30
N ASN A 303 7.72 -28.48 19.99
CA ASN A 303 8.33 -27.89 21.19
C ASN A 303 8.87 -26.49 20.91
N PRO A 304 8.76 -25.56 21.88
CA PRO A 304 9.25 -24.21 21.73
C PRO A 304 10.77 -24.19 21.60
N VAL A 305 11.27 -23.55 20.54
CA VAL A 305 12.69 -23.24 20.37
C VAL A 305 12.93 -21.80 20.82
N LYS A 306 13.90 -21.61 21.72
CA LYS A 306 14.25 -20.29 22.24
C LYS A 306 15.14 -19.55 21.25
N TYR A 307 14.71 -18.38 20.82
CA TYR A 307 15.49 -17.48 20.00
C TYR A 307 15.72 -16.15 20.72
N ARG A 308 16.92 -15.59 20.53
CA ARG A 308 17.19 -14.21 20.90
C ARG A 308 16.85 -13.35 19.70
N ARG A 309 15.85 -12.46 19.83
CA ARG A 309 15.44 -11.56 18.75
C ARG A 309 16.63 -10.68 18.35
N ARG A 310 17.09 -10.79 17.10
CA ARG A 310 18.09 -9.88 16.52
C ARG A 310 17.35 -8.64 16.01
N VAL A 311 17.94 -7.48 16.27
CA VAL A 311 17.50 -6.17 15.73
C VAL A 311 17.84 -6.12 14.25
#